data_AF-A0A5J6YWY1-F1
#
_entry.id   AF-A0A5J6YWY1-F1
#
_cell.length_a   1.000
_cell.length_b   1.000
_cell.length_c   1.000
_cell.angle_alpha   90.00
_cell.angle_beta   90.00
_cell.angle_gamma   90.00
#
_symmetry.space_group_name_H-M   'P 1'
#
loop_
_entity.id
_entity.type
_entity.pdbx_description
1 polymer ?
#
loop_
_entity_poly.entity_id
_entity_poly.type
_entity_poly.pdbx_seq_one_letter_code
_entity_poly.pdbx_strand_id
1 'polypeptide(L)'
;MNVTRHFSDTRTDQGRVRFLLASGRVCLMAEGPGWTHRSAHDSLPEAATFLAVLPHLGGQLYVQALDELEHQLEFESSYPGAA
;
A
#
# COMPACT_ATOMS: atom_id res chain seq x y z
N MET A 1 6.33 20.00 8.94
CA MET A 1 5.04 19.26 9.00
C MET A 1 5.16 18.10 8.02
N ASN A 2 5.38 16.87 8.50
CA ASN A 2 5.52 15.70 7.61
C ASN A 2 4.11 15.27 7.18
N VAL A 3 3.68 15.76 6.00
CA VAL A 3 2.42 15.31 5.40
C VAL A 3 2.57 13.84 5.04
N THR A 4 1.73 13.00 5.65
CA THR A 4 1.57 11.61 5.23
C THR A 4 0.45 11.58 4.21
N ARG A 5 0.78 11.29 2.95
CA ARG A 5 -0.17 11.19 1.83
C ARG A 5 -0.60 9.74 1.70
N HIS A 6 -1.90 9.49 1.70
CA HIS A 6 -2.43 8.18 1.31
C HIS A 6 -2.20 7.98 -0.19
N PHE A 7 -1.51 6.91 -0.56
CA PHE A 7 -1.31 6.54 -1.96
C PHE A 7 -2.42 5.60 -2.41
N SER A 8 -2.55 4.45 -1.77
CA SER A 8 -3.66 3.50 -1.99
C SER A 8 -4.20 2.96 -0.66
N ASP A 9 -5.47 2.55 -0.65
CA ASP A 9 -6.20 2.13 0.55
C ASP A 9 -7.26 1.05 0.22
N THR A 10 -6.74 -0.17 -0.01
CA THR A 10 -7.55 -1.33 -0.34
C THR A 10 -8.25 -1.89 0.89
N ARG A 11 -9.58 -2.00 0.82
CA ARG A 11 -10.42 -2.58 1.86
C ARG A 11 -11.22 -3.76 1.33
N THR A 12 -11.18 -4.87 2.07
CA THR A 12 -11.94 -6.08 1.80
C THR A 12 -12.51 -6.64 3.11
N ASP A 13 -13.36 -7.66 3.00
CA ASP A 13 -13.83 -8.40 4.18
C ASP A 13 -12.71 -9.19 4.88
N GLN A 14 -11.59 -9.44 4.19
CA GLN A 14 -10.43 -10.17 4.73
C GLN A 14 -9.45 -9.26 5.47
N GLY A 15 -9.55 -7.95 5.29
CA GLY A 15 -8.60 -6.99 5.84
C GLY A 15 -8.38 -5.78 4.96
N ARG A 16 -7.33 -5.03 5.28
CA ARG A 16 -7.01 -3.75 4.67
C ARG A 16 -5.51 -3.60 4.43
N VAL A 17 -5.14 -3.06 3.27
CA VAL A 17 -3.75 -2.72 2.92
C VAL A 17 -3.69 -1.25 2.54
N ARG A 18 -2.68 -0.55 3.06
CA ARG A 18 -2.42 0.86 2.76
C ARG A 18 -0.97 1.08 2.40
N PHE A 19 -0.75 1.86 1.35
CA PHE A 19 0.54 2.44 1.02
C PHE A 19 0.45 3.94 1.30
N LEU A 20 1.29 4.44 2.20
CA LEU A 20 1.34 5.86 2.55
C LEU A 20 2.70 6.44 2.15
N LEU A 21 2.72 7.60 1.51
CA LEU A 21 3.94 8.34 1.23
C LEU A 21 4.20 9.34 2.35
N ALA A 22 5.37 9.24 2.98
CA ALA A 22 5.79 10.18 4.03
C ALA A 22 7.30 10.41 3.94
N SER A 23 7.70 11.68 3.80
CA SER A 23 9.11 12.09 3.88
C SER A 23 10.06 11.30 2.96
N GLY A 24 9.64 11.05 1.71
CA GLY A 24 10.43 10.29 0.74
C GLY A 24 10.48 8.79 0.99
N ARG A 25 9.67 8.27 1.91
CA ARG A 25 9.53 6.83 2.21
C ARG A 25 8.10 6.37 2.04
N VAL A 26 7.94 5.06 1.92
CA VAL A 26 6.65 4.38 1.88
C VAL A 26 6.40 3.69 3.20
N CYS A 27 5.29 4.00 3.85
CA CYS A 27 4.79 3.24 4.98
C CYS A 27 3.74 2.24 4.47
N LEU A 28 4.07 0.95 4.53
CA LEU A 28 3.13 -0.14 4.29
C LEU A 28 2.42 -0.47 5.59
N MET A 29 1.09 -0.50 5.56
CA MET A 29 0.25 -1.01 6.64
C MET A 29 -0.65 -2.11 6.10
N ALA A 30 -0.72 -3.24 6.79
CA ALA A 30 -1.63 -4.32 6.46
C ALA A 30 -2.28 -4.84 7.73
N GLU A 31 -3.58 -5.14 7.71
CA GLU A 31 -4.30 -5.62 8.88
C GLU A 31 -5.45 -6.55 8.48
N GLY A 32 -5.77 -7.47 9.38
CA GLY A 32 -6.88 -8.42 9.25
C GLY A 32 -7.27 -8.97 10.61
N PRO A 33 -8.17 -9.97 10.67
CA PRO A 33 -8.64 -10.53 11.93
C PRO A 33 -7.49 -11.08 12.78
N GLY A 34 -7.22 -10.43 13.92
CA GLY A 34 -6.20 -10.87 14.89
C GLY A 34 -4.75 -10.55 14.51
N TRP A 35 -4.50 -9.79 13.42
CA TRP A 35 -3.13 -9.42 13.04
C TRP A 35 -3.06 -8.02 12.45
N THR A 36 -1.92 -7.36 12.67
CA THR A 36 -1.57 -6.07 12.06
C THR A 36 -0.09 -6.09 11.70
N HIS A 37 0.27 -5.33 10.68
CA HIS A 37 1.63 -5.15 10.20
C HIS A 37 1.87 -3.69 9.85
N ARG A 38 3.08 -3.21 10.15
CA ARG A 38 3.56 -1.88 9.75
C ARG A 38 5.05 -1.95 9.46
N SER A 39 5.46 -1.42 8.31
CA SER A 39 6.87 -1.33 7.91
C SER A 39 7.11 -0.09 7.07
N ALA A 40 8.34 0.42 7.09
CA ALA A 40 8.79 1.49 6.20
C ALA A 40 9.71 0.92 5.12
N HIS A 41 9.58 1.44 3.91
CA HIS A 41 10.31 1.05 2.71
C HIS A 41 10.79 2.30 1.98
N ASP A 42 11.83 2.17 1.16
CA ASP A 42 12.38 3.29 0.41
C ASP A 42 11.57 3.57 -0.86
N SER A 43 10.76 2.60 -1.33
CA SER A 43 9.94 2.78 -2.54
C SER A 43 8.64 1.96 -2.54
N LEU A 44 7.70 2.30 -3.44
CA LEU A 44 6.46 1.54 -3.64
C LEU A 44 6.73 0.11 -4.14
N PRO A 45 7.64 -0.13 -5.11
CA PRO A 45 7.97 -1.49 -5.55
C PRO A 45 8.55 -2.37 -4.44
N GLU A 46 9.38 -1.80 -3.56
CA GLU A 46 9.91 -2.53 -2.41
C GLU A 46 8.80 -2.91 -1.42
N ALA A 47 7.92 -1.95 -1.09
CA ALA A 47 6.77 -2.21 -0.24
C ALA A 47 5.82 -3.28 -0.83
N ALA A 48 5.57 -3.24 -2.14
CA ALA A 48 4.76 -4.23 -2.85
C ALA A 48 5.39 -5.62 -2.83
N THR A 49 6.71 -5.70 -3.02
CA THR A 49 7.47 -6.95 -2.92
C THR A 49 7.39 -7.52 -1.49
N PHE A 50 7.53 -6.66 -0.47
CA PHE A 50 7.42 -7.08 0.92
C PHE A 50 6.02 -7.57 1.28
N LEU A 51 4.97 -6.99 0.68
CA LEU A 51 3.59 -7.42 0.90
C LEU A 51 3.41 -8.93 0.63
N ALA A 52 4.12 -9.48 -0.36
CA ALA A 52 4.06 -10.89 -0.75
C ALA A 52 4.61 -11.86 0.32
N VAL A 53 5.42 -11.38 1.27
CA VAL A 53 6.01 -12.22 2.33
C VAL A 53 5.28 -12.13 3.66
N LEU A 54 4.17 -11.39 3.74
CA LEU A 54 3.39 -11.27 4.97
C LEU A 54 2.66 -12.59 5.28
N PRO A 55 2.95 -13.23 6.43
CA PRO A 55 2.49 -14.60 6.71
C PRO A 55 0.97 -14.73 6.86
N HIS A 56 0.28 -13.64 7.24
CA HIS A 56 -1.17 -13.65 7.48
C HIS A 56 -1.97 -12.98 6.36
N LEU A 57 -1.30 -12.56 5.27
CA LEU A 57 -1.96 -11.90 4.16
C LEU A 57 -2.57 -12.93 3.22
N GLY A 58 -3.91 -12.94 3.14
CA GLY A 58 -4.63 -13.80 2.21
C GLY A 58 -4.42 -13.37 0.75
N GLY A 59 -4.38 -14.36 -0.15
CA GLY A 59 -4.11 -14.11 -1.58
C GLY A 59 -5.08 -13.14 -2.26
N GLN A 60 -6.36 -13.12 -1.86
CA GLN A 60 -7.32 -12.17 -2.40
C GLN A 60 -7.00 -10.72 -2.00
N LEU A 61 -6.64 -10.49 -0.75
CA LEU A 61 -6.27 -9.15 -0.26
C LEU A 61 -4.94 -8.70 -0.89
N TYR A 62 -4.01 -9.62 -1.10
CA TYR A 62 -2.77 -9.35 -1.83
C TYR A 62 -3.03 -8.87 -3.26
N VAL A 63 -3.81 -9.63 -4.04
CA VAL A 63 -4.09 -9.30 -5.45
C VAL A 63 -4.81 -7.96 -5.54
N GLN A 64 -5.87 -7.74 -4.76
CA GLN A 64 -6.61 -6.48 -4.81
C GLN A 64 -5.75 -5.28 -4.40
N ALA A 65 -4.82 -5.46 -3.45
CA ALA A 65 -3.92 -4.39 -3.04
C ALA A 65 -2.90 -4.02 -4.13
N LEU A 66 -2.45 -5.00 -4.93
CA LEU A 66 -1.59 -4.73 -6.08
C LEU A 66 -2.37 -4.08 -7.23
N ASP A 67 -3.56 -4.58 -7.55
CA ASP A 67 -4.40 -3.99 -8.60
C ASP A 67 -4.69 -2.51 -8.31
N GLU A 68 -5.03 -2.16 -7.06
CA GLU A 68 -5.30 -0.77 -6.69
C GLU A 68 -4.03 0.09 -6.64
N LEU A 69 -2.89 -0.48 -6.24
CA LEU A 69 -1.59 0.19 -6.30
C LEU A 69 -1.21 0.52 -7.76
N GLU A 70 -1.39 -0.43 -8.68
CA GLU A 70 -1.11 -0.28 -10.10
C GLU A 70 -2.02 0.78 -10.74
N HIS A 71 -3.34 0.71 -10.50
CA HIS A 71 -4.27 1.74 -10.98
C HIS A 71 -3.88 3.15 -10.50
N GLN A 72 -3.44 3.29 -9.25
CA GLN A 72 -3.02 4.58 -8.71
C GLN A 72 -1.72 5.08 -9.37
N LEU A 73 -0.76 4.18 -9.63
CA LEU A 73 0.48 4.51 -10.35
C LEU A 73 0.18 4.99 -11.77
N GLU A 74 -0.71 4.31 -12.48
CA GLU A 74 -1.15 4.70 -13.81
C GLU A 74 -1.87 6.05 -13.81
N PHE A 75 -2.71 6.30 -12.80
CA PHE A 75 -3.41 7.57 -12.64
C PHE A 75 -2.44 8.74 -12.43
N GLU A 76 -1.45 8.60 -11.54
CA GLU A 76 -0.44 9.65 -11.30
C GLU A 76 0.49 9.87 -12.49
N SER A 77 0.85 8.80 -13.21
CA SER A 77 1.63 8.89 -14.43
C SER A 77 0.88 9.65 -15.54
N SER A 78 -0.44 9.43 -15.63
CA SER A 78 -1.30 10.07 -16.63
C SER A 78 -1.69 11.51 -16.28
N TYR A 79 -1.67 11.88 -14.99
CA TYR A 79 -2.02 13.21 -14.49
C TYR A 79 -0.92 13.78 -13.58
N PRO A 80 0.18 14.31 -14.14
CA PRO A 80 1.27 14.89 -13.35
C PRO A 80 0.92 16.23 -12.65
N GLY A 81 -0.35 16.66 -12.67
CA GLY A 81 -0.78 18.03 -12.38
C GLY A 81 -1.68 18.23 -11.16
N ALA A 82 -1.61 17.38 -10.14
CA ALA A 82 -2.33 17.59 -8.87
C ALA A 82 -1.44 17.24 -7.67
N ALA A 83 -0.38 18.02 -7.47
CA ALA A 83 0.45 18.02 -6.25
C ALA A 83 0.66 19.46 -5.78
#